data_AF-K1TZK8-F1
#
_entry.id   AF-K1TZK8-F1
#
_cell.length_a   1.000
_cell.length_b   1.000
_cell.length_c   1.000
_cell.angle_alpha   90.00
_cell.angle_beta   90.00
_cell.angle_gamma   90.00
#
_symmetry.space_group_name_H-M   'P 1'
#
loop_
_entity.id
_entity.type
_entity.pdbx_description
1 polymer ?
#
loop_
_entity_poly.entity_id
_entity_poly.type
_entity_poly.pdbx_seq_one_letter_code
_entity_poly.pdbx_strand_id
1 'polypeptide(L)'
;ALQAEYEICNQTAFADRLPANFNYAGVISFSGAICANGIPKWIMSPCPLMLFHGDADSTVPFTKAVVEEEMGLWGSNFICMQLKEKETAYYFYIAEGIGHSLSYSPMKDNRHDILSFLNRLVLGKEKRCITTVEKNPEISRYKSDFTIEDYIRENMR
;
A
#
# COMPACT_ATOMS: atom_id res chain seq x y z
N ALA A 1 -8.36 -5.92 0.39
CA ALA A 1 -8.71 -5.23 -0.88
C ALA A 1 -7.48 -5.07 -1.79
N LEU A 2 -6.35 -4.57 -1.28
CA LEU A 2 -5.11 -4.38 -2.07
C LEU A 2 -4.67 -5.63 -2.88
N GLN A 3 -4.53 -6.78 -2.23
CA GLN A 3 -4.18 -8.03 -2.93
C GLN A 3 -5.22 -8.37 -4.02
N ALA A 4 -6.51 -8.23 -3.73
CA ALA A 4 -7.56 -8.58 -4.68
C ALA A 4 -7.53 -7.69 -5.94
N GLU A 5 -7.25 -6.39 -5.80
CA GLU A 5 -7.01 -5.51 -6.96
C GLU A 5 -5.79 -5.95 -7.77
N TYR A 6 -4.72 -6.34 -7.08
CA TYR A 6 -3.53 -6.90 -7.73
C TYR A 6 -3.84 -8.18 -8.52
N GLU A 7 -4.61 -9.10 -7.94
CA GLU A 7 -5.07 -10.32 -8.62
C GLU A 7 -5.95 -10.01 -9.84
N ILE A 8 -6.87 -9.05 -9.74
CA ILE A 8 -7.70 -8.58 -10.87
C ILE A 8 -6.81 -8.04 -11.98
N CYS A 9 -5.86 -7.16 -11.65
CA CYS A 9 -4.95 -6.55 -12.62
C CYS A 9 -4.06 -7.55 -13.34
N ASN A 10 -3.80 -8.71 -12.72
CA ASN A 10 -2.97 -9.78 -13.25
C ASN A 10 -3.77 -10.97 -13.79
N GLN A 11 -5.11 -10.90 -13.78
CA GLN A 11 -6.00 -11.92 -14.34
C GLN A 11 -5.71 -13.32 -13.79
N THR A 12 -5.45 -13.43 -12.49
CA THR A 12 -5.19 -14.72 -11.86
C THR A 12 -6.49 -15.49 -11.62
N ALA A 13 -6.39 -16.80 -11.36
CA ALA A 13 -7.55 -17.64 -11.07
C ALA A 13 -8.37 -17.18 -9.84
N PHE A 14 -7.82 -16.32 -8.97
CA PHE A 14 -8.57 -15.71 -7.87
C PHE A 14 -9.56 -14.66 -8.38
N ALA A 15 -9.22 -13.93 -9.45
CA ALA A 15 -10.07 -12.92 -10.05
C ALA A 15 -11.31 -13.53 -10.74
N ASP A 16 -11.21 -14.77 -11.24
CA ASP A 16 -12.32 -15.50 -11.90
C ASP A 16 -13.53 -15.76 -10.99
N ARG A 17 -13.37 -15.59 -9.67
CA ARG A 17 -14.48 -15.69 -8.70
C ARG A 17 -15.39 -14.46 -8.69
N LEU A 18 -14.98 -13.38 -9.35
CA LEU A 18 -15.73 -12.13 -9.42
C LEU A 18 -16.58 -12.10 -10.70
N PRO A 19 -17.69 -11.34 -10.73
CA PRO A 19 -18.49 -11.19 -11.93
C PRO A 19 -17.68 -10.67 -13.12
N ALA A 20 -18.08 -11.06 -14.33
CA ALA A 20 -17.47 -10.53 -15.55
C ALA A 20 -17.48 -9.00 -15.56
N ASN A 21 -16.35 -8.39 -15.91
CA ASN A 21 -16.12 -6.94 -15.93
C ASN A 21 -16.19 -6.24 -14.56
N PHE A 22 -16.18 -6.98 -13.45
CA PHE A 22 -16.05 -6.38 -12.13
C PHE A 22 -14.68 -5.70 -11.97
N ASN A 23 -14.67 -4.48 -11.44
CA ASN A 23 -13.47 -3.88 -10.87
C ASN A 23 -13.84 -2.99 -9.67
N TYR A 24 -12.89 -2.78 -8.75
CA TYR A 24 -13.06 -1.81 -7.69
C TYR A 24 -13.06 -0.38 -8.27
N ALA A 25 -13.87 0.50 -7.71
CA ALA A 25 -13.84 1.92 -8.09
C ALA A 25 -12.62 2.65 -7.51
N GLY A 26 -12.07 2.12 -6.41
CA GLY A 26 -10.87 2.54 -5.71
C GLY A 26 -10.63 1.65 -4.50
N VAL A 27 -9.38 1.59 -4.04
CA VAL A 27 -8.98 0.79 -2.87
C VAL A 27 -8.25 1.66 -1.86
N ILE A 28 -8.59 1.49 -0.58
CA ILE A 28 -7.87 2.09 0.54
C ILE A 28 -7.19 0.97 1.32
N SER A 29 -5.89 1.10 1.58
CA SER A 29 -5.08 0.12 2.31
C SER A 29 -4.39 0.77 3.50
N PHE A 30 -4.46 0.13 4.67
CA PHE A 30 -3.81 0.56 5.91
C PHE A 30 -2.68 -0.42 6.25
N SER A 31 -1.42 0.05 6.23
CA SER A 31 -0.20 -0.76 6.36
C SER A 31 -0.25 -2.08 5.57
N GLY A 32 -0.62 -1.99 4.30
CA GLY A 32 -0.76 -3.17 3.44
C GLY A 32 0.46 -3.45 2.57
N ALA A 33 0.60 -4.72 2.20
CA ALA A 33 1.56 -5.20 1.21
C ALA A 33 0.88 -6.15 0.20
N ILE A 34 1.47 -6.27 -0.98
CA ILE A 34 1.14 -7.34 -1.95
C ILE A 34 2.03 -8.55 -1.65
N CYS A 35 1.46 -9.74 -1.68
CA CYS A 35 2.20 -11.01 -1.69
C CYS A 35 2.21 -11.57 -3.11
N ALA A 36 3.36 -12.03 -3.57
CA ALA A 36 3.63 -12.45 -4.94
C ALA A 36 4.91 -13.28 -4.99
N ASN A 37 5.09 -14.00 -6.10
CA ASN A 37 6.34 -14.66 -6.42
C ASN A 37 7.16 -13.74 -7.33
N GLY A 38 8.39 -13.41 -6.91
CA GLY A 38 9.22 -12.40 -7.56
C GLY A 38 8.59 -11.01 -7.56
N ILE A 39 9.24 -10.04 -8.23
CA ILE A 39 8.79 -8.65 -8.24
C ILE A 39 7.39 -8.53 -8.89
N PRO A 40 6.38 -7.97 -8.18
CA PRO A 40 5.02 -7.87 -8.69
C PRO A 40 4.99 -6.95 -9.91
N LYS A 41 4.15 -7.30 -10.88
CA LYS A 41 3.92 -6.51 -12.10
C LYS A 41 2.45 -6.17 -12.19
N TRP A 42 2.15 -5.12 -12.96
CA TRP A 42 0.78 -4.68 -13.25
C TRP A 42 0.54 -4.86 -14.75
N ILE A 43 -0.12 -5.96 -15.15
CA ILE A 43 -0.52 -6.22 -16.54
C ILE A 43 -1.54 -5.15 -16.97
N MET A 44 -2.58 -4.96 -16.16
CA MET A 44 -3.52 -3.85 -16.29
C MET A 44 -3.21 -2.75 -15.27
N SER A 45 -3.61 -1.51 -15.56
CA SER A 45 -3.55 -0.43 -14.59
C SER A 45 -4.60 -0.65 -13.50
N PRO A 46 -4.23 -0.54 -12.21
CA PRO A 46 -5.20 -0.68 -11.14
C PRO A 46 -6.16 0.50 -11.07
N CYS A 47 -7.28 0.29 -10.37
CA CYS A 47 -8.11 1.38 -9.89
C CYS A 47 -7.28 2.33 -8.98
N PRO A 48 -7.75 3.57 -8.73
CA PRO A 48 -7.05 4.48 -7.84
C PRO A 48 -6.79 3.85 -6.47
N LEU A 49 -5.55 3.97 -5.99
CA LEU A 49 -5.12 3.40 -4.71
C LEU A 49 -4.85 4.51 -3.69
N MET A 50 -5.42 4.39 -2.50
CA MET A 50 -5.00 5.13 -1.32
C MET A 50 -4.24 4.20 -0.38
N LEU A 51 -3.02 4.60 -0.01
CA LEU A 51 -2.12 3.80 0.81
C LEU A 51 -1.75 4.63 2.04
N PHE A 52 -1.95 4.06 3.24
CA PHE A 52 -1.41 4.58 4.48
C PHE A 52 -0.33 3.63 4.96
N HIS A 53 0.87 4.14 5.27
CA HIS A 53 1.92 3.29 5.81
C HIS A 53 2.90 4.10 6.66
N GLY A 54 3.23 3.58 7.83
CA GLY A 54 4.33 4.10 8.64
C GLY A 54 5.67 3.60 8.09
N ASP A 55 6.67 4.47 7.98
CA ASP A 55 7.98 4.07 7.47
C ASP A 55 8.83 3.28 8.51
N ALA A 56 8.37 3.23 9.76
CA ALA A 56 8.95 2.47 10.86
C ALA A 56 8.14 1.18 11.17
N ASP A 57 7.32 0.69 10.22
CA ASP A 57 6.52 -0.53 10.39
C ASP A 57 7.40 -1.79 10.34
N SER A 58 7.53 -2.45 11.49
CA SER A 58 8.27 -3.70 11.65
C SER A 58 7.41 -4.95 11.51
N THR A 59 6.10 -4.80 11.27
CA THR A 59 5.15 -5.92 11.13
C THR A 59 4.88 -6.21 9.66
N VAL A 60 4.57 -5.17 8.88
CA VAL A 60 4.39 -5.25 7.42
C VAL A 60 5.44 -4.34 6.77
N PRO A 61 6.16 -4.80 5.74
CA PRO A 61 7.25 -4.01 5.19
C PRO A 61 6.75 -2.73 4.52
N PHE A 62 7.37 -1.60 4.83
CA PHE A 62 7.12 -0.33 4.15
C PHE A 62 7.50 -0.39 2.66
N THR A 63 8.67 -0.98 2.35
CA THR A 63 9.16 -1.17 0.98
C THR A 63 9.04 -2.62 0.54
N LYS A 64 9.81 -3.55 1.12
CA LYS A 64 9.72 -4.98 0.79
C LYS A 64 10.36 -5.88 1.85
N ALA A 65 9.95 -7.14 1.87
CA ALA A 65 10.65 -8.25 2.51
C ALA A 65 10.61 -9.45 1.54
N VAL A 66 11.73 -10.09 1.24
CA VAL A 66 11.83 -11.12 0.18
C VAL A 66 12.62 -12.32 0.68
N VAL A 67 12.04 -13.52 0.64
CA VAL A 67 12.72 -14.76 1.02
C VAL A 67 13.28 -15.42 -0.25
N GLU A 68 14.60 -15.65 -0.26
CA GLU A 68 15.32 -16.42 -1.29
C GLU A 68 15.02 -16.02 -2.76
N GLU A 69 14.66 -14.75 -2.99
CA GLU A 69 14.25 -14.18 -4.29
C GLU A 69 13.00 -14.82 -4.95
N GLU A 70 12.38 -15.82 -4.31
CA GLU A 70 11.21 -16.51 -4.84
C GLU A 70 9.89 -15.85 -4.44
N MET A 71 9.72 -15.50 -3.16
CA MET A 71 8.47 -14.97 -2.62
C MET A 71 8.75 -13.72 -1.77
N GLY A 72 7.84 -12.75 -1.82
CA GLY A 72 7.99 -11.54 -1.03
C GLY A 72 6.69 -10.89 -0.61
N LEU A 73 6.84 -9.87 0.21
CA LEU A 73 5.85 -8.88 0.55
C LEU A 73 6.34 -7.52 0.04
N TRP A 74 5.54 -6.85 -0.78
CA TRP A 74 5.86 -5.53 -1.34
C TRP A 74 4.94 -4.49 -0.73
N GLY A 75 5.55 -3.60 0.05
CA GLY A 75 4.89 -2.57 0.81
C GLY A 75 4.39 -1.40 -0.01
N SER A 76 3.72 -0.48 0.68
CA SER A 76 3.10 0.68 0.06
C SER A 76 4.10 1.60 -0.66
N ASN A 77 5.33 1.75 -0.16
CA ASN A 77 6.35 2.54 -0.84
C ASN A 77 6.75 1.91 -2.18
N PHE A 78 6.95 0.59 -2.20
CA PHE A 78 7.27 -0.13 -3.43
C PHE A 78 6.14 -0.03 -4.46
N ILE A 79 4.91 -0.28 -4.02
CA ILE A 79 3.72 -0.16 -4.86
C ILE A 79 3.60 1.26 -5.42
N CYS A 80 3.75 2.28 -4.58
CA CYS A 80 3.66 3.68 -5.00
C CYS A 80 4.71 4.05 -6.06
N MET A 81 5.94 3.52 -5.96
CA MET A 81 6.97 3.72 -6.99
C MET A 81 6.52 3.14 -8.34
N GLN A 82 5.94 1.94 -8.36
CA GLN A 82 5.42 1.34 -9.59
C GLN A 82 4.22 2.12 -10.18
N LEU A 83 3.30 2.60 -9.33
CA LEU A 83 2.17 3.41 -9.78
C LEU A 83 2.63 4.71 -10.42
N LYS A 84 3.67 5.34 -9.83
CA LYS A 84 4.28 6.56 -10.36
C LYS A 84 4.90 6.33 -11.74
N GLU A 85 5.64 5.24 -11.92
CA GLU A 85 6.23 4.87 -13.22
C GLU A 85 5.17 4.60 -14.28
N LYS A 86 4.02 4.01 -13.90
CA LYS A 86 2.88 3.74 -14.79
C LYS A 86 1.92 4.92 -14.95
N GLU A 87 2.23 6.09 -14.37
CA GLU A 87 1.35 7.27 -14.36
C GLU A 87 -0.09 6.97 -13.89
N THR A 88 -0.23 6.05 -12.94
CA THR A 88 -1.53 5.66 -12.38
C THR A 88 -1.88 6.52 -11.17
N ALA A 89 -3.13 6.97 -11.07
CA ALA A 89 -3.57 7.83 -9.99
C ALA A 89 -3.48 7.13 -8.61
N TYR A 90 -2.93 7.83 -7.62
CA TYR A 90 -2.81 7.32 -6.25
C TYR A 90 -2.80 8.44 -5.21
N TYR A 91 -3.05 8.07 -3.96
CA TYR A 91 -2.81 8.89 -2.77
C TYR A 91 -1.99 8.08 -1.76
N PHE A 92 -0.75 8.46 -1.54
CA PHE A 92 0.13 7.83 -0.54
C PHE A 92 0.31 8.74 0.68
N TYR A 93 -0.13 8.29 1.84
CA TYR A 93 0.10 8.94 3.12
C TYR A 93 1.18 8.17 3.90
N ILE A 94 2.25 8.86 4.24
CA ILE A 94 3.41 8.34 4.95
C ILE A 94 3.45 9.00 6.33
N ALA A 95 3.50 8.20 7.40
CA ALA A 95 3.76 8.70 8.75
C ALA A 95 5.19 8.34 9.18
N GLU A 96 6.06 9.35 9.24
CA GLU A 96 7.47 9.18 9.60
C GLU A 96 7.62 8.80 11.08
N GLY A 97 8.39 7.74 11.34
CA GLY A 97 8.67 7.23 12.68
C GLY A 97 7.53 6.45 13.32
N ILE A 98 6.44 6.23 12.60
CA ILE A 98 5.29 5.48 13.08
C ILE A 98 5.38 4.04 12.54
N GLY A 99 5.10 3.07 13.42
CA GLY A 99 5.06 1.65 13.06
C GLY A 99 3.68 1.17 12.63
N HIS A 100 3.39 -0.11 12.88
CA HIS A 100 2.13 -0.75 12.46
C HIS A 100 0.87 -0.18 13.12
N SER A 101 1.00 0.66 14.15
CA SER A 101 -0.12 1.34 14.80
C SER A 101 -0.91 2.26 13.85
N LEU A 102 -0.26 2.75 12.77
CA LEU A 102 -0.95 3.50 11.71
C LEU A 102 -2.02 2.67 11.00
N SER A 103 -2.01 1.34 11.10
CA SER A 103 -3.07 0.51 10.49
C SER A 103 -4.47 0.78 11.08
N TYR A 104 -4.56 1.29 12.31
CA TYR A 104 -5.81 1.44 13.06
C TYR A 104 -6.39 2.86 13.05
N SER A 105 -5.55 3.89 12.90
CA SER A 105 -5.94 5.29 13.07
C SER A 105 -6.61 5.98 11.87
N PRO A 106 -6.39 5.63 10.58
CA PRO A 106 -6.84 6.44 9.45
C PRO A 106 -8.34 6.70 9.40
N MET A 107 -9.15 5.71 9.80
CA MET A 107 -10.62 5.83 9.86
C MET A 107 -11.11 6.76 10.97
N LYS A 108 -10.23 7.18 11.89
CA LYS A 108 -10.52 8.14 12.95
C LYS A 108 -9.86 9.49 12.64
N ASP A 109 -8.57 9.46 12.34
CA ASP A 109 -7.72 10.65 12.35
C ASP A 109 -7.49 11.23 10.94
N ASN A 110 -7.71 10.45 9.87
CA ASN A 110 -7.45 10.86 8.47
C ASN A 110 -8.71 10.84 7.58
N ARG A 111 -9.89 11.06 8.16
CA ARG A 111 -11.17 11.04 7.42
C ARG A 111 -11.21 12.09 6.31
N HIS A 112 -10.54 13.22 6.48
CA HIS A 112 -10.46 14.27 5.47
C HIS A 112 -9.62 13.84 4.27
N ASP A 113 -8.48 13.17 4.48
CA ASP A 113 -7.67 12.60 3.40
C ASP A 113 -8.45 11.52 2.64
N ILE A 114 -9.14 10.64 3.38
CA ILE A 114 -10.00 9.60 2.80
C ILE A 114 -11.12 10.21 1.96
N LEU A 115 -11.81 11.23 2.47
CA LEU A 115 -12.87 11.92 1.74
C LEU A 115 -12.33 12.62 0.50
N SER A 116 -11.14 13.22 0.58
CA SER A 116 -10.44 13.82 -0.56
C SER A 116 -10.15 12.78 -1.65
N PHE A 117 -9.61 11.62 -1.26
CA PHE A 117 -9.40 10.49 -2.18
C PHE A 117 -10.70 10.04 -2.86
N LEU A 118 -11.76 9.82 -2.08
CA LEU A 118 -13.05 9.39 -2.61
C LEU A 118 -13.65 10.42 -3.57
N ASN A 119 -13.68 11.70 -3.20
CA ASN A 119 -14.28 12.74 -4.03
C ASN A 119 -13.49 13.00 -5.31
N ARG A 120 -12.15 13.04 -5.22
CA ARG A 120 -11.31 13.48 -6.33
C ARG A 120 -10.93 12.35 -7.25
N LEU A 121 -10.37 11.27 -6.71
CA LEU A 121 -9.80 10.18 -7.50
C LEU A 121 -10.86 9.13 -7.85
N VAL A 122 -11.74 8.79 -6.90
CA VAL A 122 -12.76 7.75 -7.12
C VAL A 122 -13.99 8.28 -7.85
N LEU A 123 -14.64 9.33 -7.34
CA LEU A 123 -15.86 9.89 -7.93
C LEU A 123 -15.54 10.88 -9.06
N GLY A 124 -14.63 11.83 -8.81
CA GLY A 124 -14.23 12.85 -9.78
C GLY A 124 -13.30 12.35 -10.90
N LYS A 125 -12.76 11.13 -10.77
CA LYS A 125 -11.84 10.51 -11.75
C LYS A 125 -10.62 11.37 -12.09
N GLU A 126 -10.18 12.22 -11.17
CA GLU A 126 -8.98 13.01 -11.35
C GLU A 126 -7.75 12.11 -11.50
N LYS A 127 -6.96 12.33 -12.56
CA LYS A 127 -5.66 11.68 -12.76
C LYS A 127 -4.58 12.42 -11.97
N ARG A 128 -4.49 12.13 -10.67
CA ARG A 128 -3.55 12.78 -9.75
C ARG A 128 -2.75 11.74 -8.97
N CYS A 129 -1.48 12.08 -8.73
CA CYS A 129 -0.60 11.37 -7.82
C CYS A 129 -0.33 12.30 -6.64
N ILE A 130 -0.74 11.89 -5.44
CA ILE A 130 -0.64 12.69 -4.22
C ILE A 130 0.22 11.93 -3.22
N THR A 131 1.21 12.61 -2.64
CA THR A 131 1.99 12.10 -1.51
C THR A 131 1.92 13.08 -0.35
N THR A 132 1.49 12.61 0.80
CA THR A 132 1.51 13.34 2.06
C THR A 132 2.52 12.69 2.99
N VAL A 133 3.37 13.49 3.61
CA VAL A 133 4.32 13.05 4.64
C VAL A 133 3.97 13.75 5.93
N GLU A 134 3.58 12.98 6.94
CA GLU A 134 3.38 13.45 8.30
C GLU A 134 4.62 13.13 9.14
N LYS A 135 5.12 14.14 9.87
CA LYS A 135 6.29 14.02 10.72
C LYS A 135 5.99 14.63 12.08
N ASN A 136 6.24 13.87 13.15
CA ASN A 136 6.32 14.44 14.48
C ASN A 136 7.75 14.98 14.72
N PRO A 137 7.95 16.30 14.90
CA PRO A 137 9.29 16.87 15.10
C PRO A 137 9.99 16.40 16.37
N GLU A 138 9.24 15.84 17.35
CA GLU A 138 9.80 15.27 18.58
C GLU A 138 10.47 13.90 18.34
N ILE A 139 10.10 13.21 17.25
CA ILE A 139 10.71 11.93 16.85
C ILE A 139 11.93 12.23 15.98
N SER A 140 13.11 12.28 16.59
CA SER A 140 14.37 12.61 15.91
C SER A 140 15.15 11.41 15.39
N ARG A 141 14.90 10.21 15.94
CA ARG A 141 15.56 8.95 15.54
C ARG A 141 14.60 7.77 15.67
N TYR A 142 14.52 6.97 14.63
CA TYR A 142 13.78 5.71 14.59
C TYR A 142 14.44 4.77 13.58
N LYS A 143 14.12 3.47 13.67
CA LYS A 143 14.55 2.48 12.68
C LYS A 143 13.52 2.43 11.55
N SER A 144 13.99 2.45 10.32
CA SER A 144 13.16 2.32 9.10
C SER A 144 13.72 1.28 8.11
N ASP A 145 14.88 0.70 8.41
CA ASP A 145 15.59 -0.31 7.63
C ASP A 145 15.50 -1.67 8.31
N PHE A 146 14.34 -2.31 8.19
CA PHE A 146 14.09 -3.64 8.76
C PHE A 146 14.57 -4.75 7.81
N THR A 147 15.21 -5.77 8.38
CA THR A 147 15.59 -7.00 7.67
C THR A 147 14.45 -8.02 7.70
N ILE A 148 14.57 -9.11 6.93
CA ILE A 148 13.58 -10.21 6.96
C ILE A 148 13.49 -10.83 8.35
N GLU A 149 14.63 -10.98 9.04
CA GLU A 149 14.68 -11.51 10.40
C GLU A 149 13.93 -10.61 11.40
N ASP A 150 13.94 -9.29 11.19
CA ASP A 150 13.14 -8.37 12.02
C ASP A 150 11.65 -8.64 11.85
N TYR A 151 11.16 -8.76 10.60
CA TYR A 151 9.75 -9.05 10.32
C TYR A 151 9.34 -10.42 10.85
N ILE A 152 10.18 -11.45 10.68
CA ILE A 152 9.91 -12.79 11.23
C ILE A 152 9.80 -12.74 12.75
N ARG A 153 10.76 -12.07 13.42
CA ARG A 153 10.77 -11.97 14.88
C ARG A 153 9.52 -11.26 15.41
N GLU A 154 9.09 -10.19 14.75
CA GLU A 154 7.93 -9.41 15.22
C GLU A 154 6.61 -10.17 15.02
N ASN A 155 6.46 -10.93 13.93
CA ASN A 155 5.24 -11.69 13.62
C ASN A 155 5.14 -13.07 14.32
N MET A 156 6.20 -13.52 14.99
CA MET A 156 6.23 -14.80 15.75
C MET A 156 5.97 -14.61 17.26
N ARG A 157 5.71 -13.39 17.71
CA ARG A 157 5.34 -13.06 19.09
C ARG A 157 3.84 -13.23 19.31
#